data_AF-A0A1J1GWX0-F1
#
_entry.id   AF-A0A1J1GWX0-F1
#
_cell.length_a   1.000
_cell.length_b   1.000
_cell.length_c   1.000
_cell.angle_alpha   90.00
_cell.angle_beta   90.00
_cell.angle_gamma   90.00
#
_symmetry.space_group_name_H-M   'P 1'
#
loop_
_entity.id
_entity.type
_entity.pdbx_description
1 polymer ?
#
loop_
_entity_poly.entity_id
_entity_poly.type
_entity_poly.pdbx_seq_one_letter_code
_entity_poly.pdbx_strand_id
1 'polypeptide(L)'
;MMSIKNLNVDLDPYDMLIERKYFPYFIYMFEIFSFISILILLDHQNVKREKRSIKLGIFLCFITAFNVGLSIFFILLYFNISL
;
A
#
# COMPACT_ATOMS: atom_id res chain seq x y z
N MET A 1 6.11 -47.13 -16.57
CA MET A 1 6.14 -45.96 -17.46
C MET A 1 4.73 -45.37 -17.46
N MET A 2 4.45 -44.46 -16.52
CA MET A 2 3.13 -43.85 -16.37
C MET A 2 3.05 -42.70 -17.39
N SER A 3 2.19 -42.86 -18.39
CA SER A 3 1.90 -41.82 -19.38
C SER A 3 1.21 -40.66 -18.65
N ILE A 4 1.97 -39.61 -18.36
CA ILE A 4 1.44 -38.33 -17.91
C ILE A 4 0.67 -37.78 -19.11
N LYS A 5 -0.65 -37.99 -19.11
CA LYS A 5 -1.55 -37.28 -20.01
C LYS A 5 -1.28 -35.79 -19.82
N ASN A 6 -0.86 -35.12 -20.89
CA ASN A 6 -0.87 -33.66 -20.98
C ASN A 6 -2.29 -33.18 -20.70
N LEU A 7 -2.57 -32.90 -19.42
CA LEU A 7 -3.61 -31.97 -19.05
C LEU A 7 -3.08 -30.64 -19.54
N ASN A 8 -3.50 -30.26 -20.75
CA ASN A 8 -3.58 -28.85 -21.13
C ASN A 8 -4.59 -28.25 -20.15
N VAL A 9 -4.12 -27.94 -18.94
CA VAL A 9 -4.81 -27.06 -18.03
C VAL A 9 -4.58 -25.70 -18.65
N ASP A 10 -5.49 -25.31 -19.55
CA ASP A 10 -5.67 -23.92 -19.91
C ASP A 10 -6.06 -23.21 -18.61
N LEU A 11 -5.04 -22.79 -17.86
CA LEU A 11 -5.19 -21.89 -16.73
C LEU A 11 -5.75 -20.61 -17.34
N ASP A 12 -7.01 -20.30 -17.04
CA ASP A 12 -7.59 -19.00 -17.36
C ASP A 12 -6.58 -17.92 -16.93
N PRO A 13 -6.30 -16.93 -17.79
CA PRO A 13 -5.34 -15.89 -17.45
C PRO A 13 -5.75 -15.28 -16.12
N TYR A 14 -4.83 -15.23 -15.16
CA TYR A 14 -5.10 -14.67 -13.84
C TYR A 14 -5.75 -13.29 -13.97
N ASP A 15 -7.04 -13.20 -13.61
CA ASP A 15 -7.74 -11.94 -13.55
C ASP A 15 -7.11 -11.11 -12.43
N MET A 16 -6.29 -10.12 -12.82
CA MET A 16 -5.75 -9.18 -11.86
C MET A 16 -6.90 -8.33 -11.29
N LEU A 17 -7.03 -8.33 -9.95
CA LEU A 17 -8.00 -7.50 -9.22
C LEU A 17 -7.94 -6.02 -9.62
N ILE A 18 -6.75 -5.55 -10.00
CA ILE A 18 -6.51 -4.18 -10.46
C ILE A 18 -5.67 -4.24 -11.73
N GLU A 19 -6.19 -3.63 -12.80
CA GLU A 19 -5.42 -3.49 -14.03
C GLU A 19 -4.20 -2.58 -13.82
N ARG A 20 -3.04 -2.98 -14.34
CA ARG A 20 -1.76 -2.24 -14.20
C ARG A 20 -1.83 -0.78 -14.65
N LYS A 21 -2.71 -0.46 -15.61
CA LYS A 21 -2.93 0.91 -16.08
C LYS A 21 -3.36 1.86 -14.96
N TYR A 22 -3.93 1.34 -13.87
CA TYR A 22 -4.38 2.14 -12.73
C TYR A 22 -3.31 2.31 -11.63
N PHE A 23 -2.22 1.54 -11.65
CA PHE A 23 -1.21 1.59 -10.58
C PHE A 23 -0.62 3.00 -10.37
N PRO A 24 -0.26 3.78 -11.41
CA PRO A 24 0.25 5.14 -11.23
C PRO A 24 -0.72 6.06 -10.48
N TYR A 25 -2.02 5.90 -10.69
CA TYR A 25 -3.04 6.70 -10.01
C TYR A 25 -3.11 6.35 -8.52
N PHE A 26 -3.03 5.05 -8.18
CA PHE A 26 -2.96 4.63 -6.78
C PHE A 26 -1.69 5.13 -6.10
N ILE A 27 -0.53 5.04 -6.76
CA ILE A 27 0.74 5.57 -6.24
C ILE A 27 0.58 7.05 -5.90
N TYR A 28 0.13 7.85 -6.88
CA TYR A 28 -0.03 9.30 -6.68
C TYR A 28 -0.99 9.64 -5.54
N MET A 29 -2.13 8.94 -5.46
CA MET A 29 -3.11 9.15 -4.39
C MET A 29 -2.53 8.80 -3.01
N PHE A 30 -1.87 7.64 -2.87
CA PHE A 30 -1.27 7.23 -1.61
C PHE A 30 -0.07 8.09 -1.21
N GLU A 31 0.70 8.62 -2.15
CA GLU A 31 1.76 9.59 -1.86
C GLU A 31 1.21 10.89 -1.26
N ILE A 32 0.16 11.46 -1.86
CA ILE A 32 -0.49 12.67 -1.32
C ILE A 32 -1.03 12.39 0.09
N PHE A 33 -1.76 11.28 0.28
CA PHE A 33 -2.30 10.94 1.59
C PHE A 33 -1.20 10.68 2.62
N SER A 34 -0.10 10.05 2.22
CA SER A 34 1.06 9.83 3.07
C SER A 34 1.68 11.15 3.50
N PHE A 35 1.88 12.08 2.57
CA PHE A 35 2.43 13.40 2.86
C PHE A 35 1.57 14.17 3.87
N ILE A 36 0.25 14.21 3.64
CA ILE A 36 -0.70 14.86 4.56
C ILE A 36 -0.68 14.18 5.93
N SER A 37 -0.69 12.85 5.97
CA SER A 37 -0.70 12.07 7.23
C SER A 37 0.58 12.32 8.05
N ILE A 38 1.74 12.39 7.38
CA ILE A 38 3.03 12.70 8.02
C ILE A 38 2.99 14.10 8.63
N LEU A 39 2.50 15.11 7.91
CA LEU A 39 2.40 16.48 8.43
C LEU A 39 1.50 16.55 9.66
N ILE A 40 0.33 15.90 9.62
CA ILE A 40 -0.59 15.84 10.76
C ILE A 40 0.04 15.11 11.95
N LEU A 41 0.77 14.03 11.69
CA LEU A 41 1.46 13.28 12.74
C LEU A 41 2.55 14.14 13.40
N LEU A 42 3.35 14.86 12.61
CA LEU A 42 4.38 15.76 13.11
C LEU A 42 3.78 16.91 13.92
N ASP A 43 2.68 17.51 13.45
CA ASP A 43 1.96 18.55 14.18
C ASP A 43 1.47 18.01 15.54
N HIS A 44 0.83 16.84 15.56
CA HIS A 44 0.40 16.18 16.81
C HIS A 44 1.57 15.86 17.75
N GLN A 45 2.76 15.58 17.21
CA GLN A 45 3.95 15.33 18.01
C GLN A 45 4.54 16.60 18.63
N ASN A 46 4.39 17.75 17.97
CA ASN A 46 4.85 19.07 18.42
C ASN A 46 3.95 19.72 19.48
N VAL A 47 2.72 19.21 19.68
CA VAL A 47 1.83 19.65 20.76
C VAL A 47 2.46 19.36 22.13
N LYS A 48 2.34 20.31 23.07
CA LYS A 48 2.81 20.17 24.46
C LYS A 48 2.32 18.85 25.08
N ARG A 49 3.23 18.12 25.74
CA ARG A 49 2.98 16.78 26.32
C ARG A 49 1.70 16.69 27.18
N GLU A 50 1.36 17.74 27.93
CA GLU A 50 0.18 17.76 28.81
C GLU A 50 -1.16 17.68 28.07
N LYS A 51 -1.23 18.12 26.81
CA LYS A 51 -2.45 18.06 25.98
C LYS A 51 -2.43 16.94 24.94
N ARG A 52 -1.35 16.16 24.90
CA ARG A 52 -1.12 15.16 23.85
C ARG A 52 -1.83 13.86 24.17
N SER A 53 -2.84 13.53 23.37
CA SER A 53 -3.51 12.23 23.46
C SER A 53 -2.65 11.12 22.83
N ILE A 54 -2.28 10.13 23.65
CA ILE A 54 -1.52 8.94 23.21
C ILE A 54 -2.37 8.10 22.23
N LYS A 55 -3.66 7.92 22.51
CA LYS A 55 -4.58 7.14 21.66
C LYS A 55 -4.65 7.72 20.25
N LEU A 56 -4.80 9.04 20.13
CA LEU A 56 -4.80 9.72 18.83
C LEU A 56 -3.44 9.60 18.13
N GLY A 57 -2.33 9.67 18.87
CA GLY A 57 -0.99 9.50 18.30
C GLY A 57 -0.77 8.12 17.69
N ILE A 58 -1.22 7.05 18.37
CA ILE A 58 -1.14 5.67 17.85
C ILE A 58 -2.01 5.53 16.59
N PHE A 59 -3.23 6.09 16.60
CA PHE A 59 -4.14 6.03 15.46
C PHE A 59 -3.59 6.75 14.23
N LEU A 60 -3.07 7.97 14.40
CA LEU A 60 -2.42 8.74 13.32
C LEU A 60 -1.18 8.01 12.78
N CYS A 61 -0.39 7.40 13.66
CA CYS A 61 0.77 6.61 13.27
C CYS A 61 0.35 5.40 12.42
N PHE A 62 -0.70 4.68 12.82
CA PHE A 62 -1.23 3.54 12.07
C PHE A 62 -1.71 3.95 10.67
N ILE A 63 -2.48 5.03 10.56
CA ILE A 63 -2.93 5.57 9.26
C ILE A 63 -1.73 5.93 8.37
N THR A 64 -0.74 6.61 8.95
CA THR A 64 0.46 7.03 8.22
C THR A 64 1.23 5.82 7.71
N ALA A 65 1.46 4.82 8.56
CA ALA A 65 2.15 3.58 8.18
C ALA A 65 1.40 2.81 7.09
N PHE A 66 0.07 2.76 7.15
CA PHE A 66 -0.75 2.11 6.15
C PHE A 66 -0.66 2.81 4.78
N ASN A 67 -0.79 4.15 4.76
CA ASN A 67 -0.71 4.93 3.52
C ASN A 67 0.68 4.82 2.87
N VAL A 68 1.75 4.94 3.66
CA VAL A 68 3.13 4.82 3.17
C VAL A 68 3.39 3.40 2.68
N GLY A 69 2.95 2.39 3.43
CA GLY A 69 3.10 0.98 3.06
C GLY A 69 2.42 0.65 1.74
N LEU A 70 1.18 1.09 1.54
CA LEU A 70 0.47 0.91 0.28
C LEU A 70 1.13 1.66 -0.87
N SER A 71 1.60 2.90 -0.64
CA SER A 71 2.34 3.66 -1.64
C SER A 71 3.56 2.88 -2.14
N ILE A 72 4.38 2.36 -1.22
CA ILE A 72 5.56 1.57 -1.56
C ILE A 72 5.18 0.27 -2.26
N PHE A 73 4.13 -0.41 -1.80
CA PHE A 73 3.64 -1.64 -2.41
C PHE A 73 3.25 -1.44 -3.88
N PHE A 74 2.48 -0.39 -4.19
CA PHE A 74 2.10 -0.09 -5.57
C PHE A 74 3.30 0.35 -6.43
N ILE A 75 4.28 1.07 -5.86
CA ILE A 75 5.53 1.41 -6.55
C ILE A 75 6.30 0.14 -6.94
N LEU A 76 6.45 -0.82 -6.01
CA LEU A 76 7.16 -2.08 -6.27
C LEU A 76 6.45 -2.90 -7.36
N LEU A 77 5.12 -2.95 -7.32
CA LEU A 77 4.32 -3.60 -8.35
C LEU A 77 4.44 -2.91 -9.71
N TYR A 78 4.47 -1.58 -9.75
CA TYR A 78 4.59 -0.81 -10.98
C TYR A 78 5.92 -1.09 -11.70
N PHE A 79 7.02 -1.20 -10.96
CA PHE A 79 8.34 -1.56 -11.51
C PHE A 79 8.55 -3.07 -11.71
N ASN A 80 7.54 -3.92 -11.46
CA ASN A 80 7.65 -5.38 -11.46
C ASN A 80 8.79 -5.91 -10.56
N ILE A 81 9.13 -5.20 -9.49
CA ILE A 81 10.19 -5.65 -8.56
C ILE A 81 9.68 -6.78 -7.67
N SER A 82 8.36 -6.81 -7.41
CA SER A 82 7.69 -7.75 -6.52
C SER A 82 6.76 -8.73 -7.25
N LEU A 83 7.04 -9.05 -8.52
CA LEU A 83 6.22 -9.93 -9.36
C LEU A 83 7.03 -11.09 -9.93
#